data_AF-A0A7L9C7D7-F1
#
_entry.id   AF-A0A7L9C7D7-F1
#
_cell.length_a   1.000
_cell.length_b   1.000
_cell.length_c   1.000
_cell.angle_alpha   90.00
_cell.angle_beta   90.00
_cell.angle_gamma   90.00
#
_symmetry.space_group_name_H-M   'P 1'
#
loop_
_entity.id
_entity.type
_entity.pdbx_description
1 polymer ?
#
loop_
_entity_poly.entity_id
_entity_poly.type
_entity_poly.pdbx_seq_one_letter_code
_entity_poly.pdbx_strand_id
1 'polypeptide(L)' 'MTKTIHAIYEHGILRPLEPIEGLRENAEVEVTIAVKQKELSPILRFAGILSEEEANKMLRIVEEEFERVNLDEWKD' A
#
# COMPACT_ATOMS: atom_id res chain seq x y z
N MET A 1 -19.61 -3.69 -26.34
CA MET A 1 -18.35 -2.95 -26.11
C MET A 1 -18.17 -2.89 -24.60
N THR A 2 -17.03 -3.30 -24.07
CA THR A 2 -16.74 -3.27 -22.62
C THR A 2 -15.89 -2.05 -22.29
N LYS A 3 -16.37 -1.16 -21.43
CA LYS A 3 -15.64 0.04 -20.98
C LYS A 3 -15.53 0.01 -19.45
N THR A 4 -14.32 0.16 -18.94
CA THR A 4 -14.10 0.34 -17.50
C THR A 4 -14.28 1.80 -17.14
N ILE A 5 -15.08 2.07 -16.11
CA ILE A 5 -15.32 3.42 -15.59
C ILE A 5 -14.86 3.51 -14.14
N HIS A 6 -14.41 4.69 -13.72
CA HIS A 6 -14.11 4.95 -12.32
C HIS A 6 -15.32 5.56 -11.63
N ALA A 7 -15.70 5.00 -10.48
CA ALA A 7 -16.85 5.44 -9.71
C ALA A 7 -16.54 5.38 -8.21
N ILE A 8 -17.20 6.25 -7.45
CA ILE A 8 -17.23 6.19 -5.99
C ILE A 8 -18.50 5.43 -5.59
N TYR A 9 -18.34 4.44 -4.71
CA TYR A 9 -19.47 3.79 -4.08
C TYR A 9 -19.84 4.53 -2.79
N GLU A 10 -20.98 5.19 -2.78
CA GLU A 10 -21.44 6.00 -1.65
C GLU A 10 -22.95 5.85 -1.45
N HIS A 11 -23.40 5.60 -0.22
CA HIS A 11 -24.82 5.43 0.13
C HIS A 11 -25.54 4.36 -0.72
N GLY A 12 -24.84 3.30 -1.12
CA GLY A 12 -25.40 2.23 -1.95
C GLY A 12 -25.46 2.54 -3.46
N ILE A 13 -24.98 3.71 -3.89
CA ILE A 13 -25.03 4.17 -5.28
C ILE A 13 -23.62 4.24 -5.85
N LEU A 14 -23.42 3.69 -7.05
CA LEU A 14 -22.19 3.89 -7.84
C LEU A 14 -22.29 5.24 -8.57
N ARG A 15 -21.43 6.19 -8.18
CA ARG A 15 -21.36 7.53 -8.78
C ARG A 15 -20.14 7.60 -9.71
N PRO A 16 -20.31 7.61 -11.04
CA PRO A 16 -19.20 7.80 -11.97
C PRO A 16 -18.47 9.11 -11.69
N LEU A 17 -17.14 9.08 -11.74
CA LEU A 17 -16.32 10.29 -11.63
C LEU A 17 -16.39 11.14 -12.91
N GLU A 18 -16.69 10.51 -14.04
CA GLU A 18 -16.77 11.13 -15.36
C GLU A 18 -18.06 10.71 -16.06
N PRO A 19 -18.63 11.57 -16.93
CA PRO A 19 -19.76 11.19 -17.77
C PRO A 19 -19.45 9.97 -18.65
N ILE A 20 -20.40 9.05 -18.74
CA ILE A 20 -20.25 7.85 -19.58
C ILE A 20 -20.71 8.20 -21.00
N GLU A 21 -19.77 8.61 -21.85
CA GLU A 21 -20.05 8.88 -23.25
C GLU A 21 -20.70 7.68 -23.96
N GLY A 22 -21.73 7.94 -24.76
CA GLY A 22 -22.43 6.93 -25.56
C GLY A 22 -23.49 6.13 -24.79
N LEU A 23 -23.63 6.33 -23.47
CA LEU A 23 -24.72 5.71 -22.69
C LEU A 23 -25.96 6.61 -22.73
N ARG A 24 -27.09 6.04 -23.17
CA ARG A 24 -28.38 6.75 -23.14
C ARG A 24 -28.97 6.68 -21.74
N GLU A 25 -29.70 7.73 -21.37
CA GLU A 25 -30.48 7.75 -20.13
C GLU A 25 -31.48 6.59 -20.11
N ASN A 26 -31.63 5.93 -18.96
CA ASN A 26 -32.48 4.75 -18.75
C ASN A 26 -32.11 3.49 -19.56
N ALA A 27 -30.92 3.43 -20.15
CA ALA A 27 -30.43 2.21 -20.75
C ALA A 27 -30.14 1.16 -19.67
N GLU A 28 -30.60 -0.08 -19.88
CA GLU A 28 -30.19 -1.23 -19.09
C GLU A 28 -28.72 -1.55 -19.39
N VAL A 29 -27.92 -1.76 -18.34
CA VAL A 29 -26.48 -2.04 -18.44
C VAL A 29 -26.08 -3.16 -17.49
N GLU A 30 -25.12 -3.97 -17.91
CA GLU A 30 -24.43 -4.93 -17.06
C GLU A 30 -23.23 -4.26 -16.37
N VAL A 31 -23.10 -4.42 -15.06
CA VAL A 31 -22.05 -3.78 -14.25
C VAL A 31 -21.17 -4.83 -13.58
N THR A 32 -19.86 -4.76 -13.83
CA THR A 32 -18.87 -5.56 -13.12
C THR A 32 -18.22 -4.75 -12.01
N ILE A 33 -18.33 -5.20 -10.77
CA ILE A 33 -17.73 -4.54 -9.60
C ILE A 33 -16.39 -5.19 -9.28
N ALA A 34 -15.31 -4.43 -9.38
CA ALA A 34 -13.97 -4.84 -8.98
C ALA A 34 -13.44 -3.90 -7.90
N VAL A 35 -13.42 -4.36 -6.65
CA VAL A 35 -12.86 -3.59 -5.54
C VAL A 35 -11.35 -3.80 -5.52
N LYS A 36 -10.58 -2.78 -5.91
CA LYS A 36 -9.16 -2.74 -5.55
C LYS A 36 -9.09 -2.54 -4.05
N GLN A 37 -8.75 -3.60 -3.31
CA GLN A 37 -8.25 -3.41 -1.96
C GLN A 37 -7.07 -2.45 -2.08
N LYS A 38 -7.17 -1.31 -1.40
CA LYS A 38 -6.03 -0.41 -1.26
C LYS A 38 -5.06 -1.18 -0.39
N GLU A 39 -4.17 -1.96 -1.01
CA GLU A 39 -3.09 -2.60 -0.28
C GLU A 39 -2.38 -1.47 0.45
N LEU A 40 -2.46 -1.50 1.78
CA LEU A 40 -1.70 -0.59 2.62
C LEU A 40 -0.26 -0.73 2.14
N SER A 41 0.31 0.36 1.61
CA SER A 41 1.68 0.34 1.12
C SER A 41 2.56 -0.31 2.19
N PRO A 42 3.40 -1.30 1.84
CA PRO A 42 4.24 -1.97 2.82
C PRO A 42 5.04 -0.97 3.68
N ILE A 43 5.35 0.20 3.12
CA ILE A 43 6.04 1.29 3.81
C ILE A 43 5.25 1.88 4.99
N LEU A 44 3.91 1.83 4.97
CA LEU A 44 3.07 2.30 6.08
C LEU A 44 3.25 1.46 7.34
N ARG A 45 3.77 0.22 7.23
CA ARG A 45 4.16 -0.60 8.39
C ARG A 45 5.38 -0.04 9.12
N PHE A 46 6.17 0.78 8.43
CA PHE A 46 7.41 1.37 8.94
C PHE A 46 7.31 2.90 9.09
N ALA A 47 6.21 3.50 8.64
CA ALA A 47 5.97 4.93 8.77
C ALA A 47 5.49 5.25 10.19
N GLY A 48 6.37 5.79 11.03
CA GLY A 48 6.05 6.12 12.41
C GLY A 48 7.28 6.50 13.23
N ILE A 49 7.07 6.71 14.53
CA ILE A 49 8.14 6.91 15.51
C ILE A 49 8.44 5.55 16.13
N LEU A 50 9.71 5.17 16.18
CA LEU A 50 10.17 3.94 16.83
C LEU A 50 9.90 4.05 18.33
N SER A 51 9.31 3.03 18.94
CA SER A 51 9.22 2.96 20.39
C SER A 51 10.61 2.80 21.01
N GLU A 52 10.77 3.20 22.27
CA GLU A 52 12.05 3.05 22.98
C GLU A 52 12.50 1.58 23.05
N GLU A 53 11.56 0.64 23.18
CA GLU A 53 11.85 -0.80 23.18
C GLU A 53 12.40 -1.27 21.83
N GLU A 54 11.78 -0.88 20.72
CA GLU A 54 12.25 -1.23 19.38
C GLU A 54 13.61 -0.58 19.08
N ALA A 55 13.83 0.65 19.53
CA ALA A 55 15.12 1.35 19.43
C ALA A 55 16.22 0.59 20.15
N ASN A 56 15.97 0.18 21.40
CA ASN A 56 16.92 -0.60 22.18
C ASN A 56 17.20 -1.98 21.57
N LYS A 57 16.19 -2.61 20.96
CA LYS A 57 16.37 -3.88 20.26
C LYS A 57 17.26 -3.73 19.01
N MET A 58 17.06 -2.66 18.23
CA MET A 58 17.92 -2.36 17.09
C MET A 58 19.36 -2.08 17.53
N LEU A 59 19.53 -1.33 18.62
CA LEU A 59 20.85 -1.02 19.17
C LEU A 59 21.62 -2.29 19.53
N ARG A 60 20.97 -3.23 20.23
CA ARG A 60 21.58 -4.53 20.58
C ARG A 60 22.02 -5.33 19.35
N ILE A 61 21.21 -5.36 18.30
CA ILE A 61 21.56 -6.07 17.07
C ILE A 61 22.79 -5.43 16.41
N VAL A 62 22.88 -4.09 16.42
CA VAL A 62 24.05 -3.39 15.90
C VAL A 62 25.29 -3.71 16.74
N GLU A 63 25.18 -3.73 18.06
CA GLU A 63 26.27 -4.11 18.96
C GLU A 63 26.71 -5.57 18.72
N GLU A 64 25.78 -6.50 18.56
CA GLU A 64 26.07 -7.91 18.33
C GLU A 64 26.78 -8.15 16.99
N GLU A 65 26.37 -7.46 15.92
CA GLU A 65 26.82 -7.71 14.55
C GLU A 65 28.00 -6.82 14.12
N PHE A 66 28.05 -5.56 14.57
CA PHE A 66 28.97 -4.56 14.05
C PHE A 66 30.05 -4.09 15.03
N GLU A 67 29.96 -4.41 16.33
CA GLU A 67 31.03 -4.06 17.28
C GLU A 67 32.16 -5.09 17.36
N ARG A 68 32.07 -6.18 16.60
CA ARG A 68 33.16 -7.16 16.45
C ARG A 68 34.05 -6.78 15.28
N VAL A 69 34.89 -5.74 15.47
CA VAL A 69 35.99 -5.47 14.54
C VAL A 69 36.97 -6.64 14.64
N ASN A 70 36.97 -7.53 13.65
CA ASN A 70 37.95 -8.60 13.55
C ASN A 70 39.28 -8.00 13.05
N LEU A 71 40.21 -7.76 13.98
CA LEU A 71 41.51 -7.16 13.68
C LEU A 71 42.42 -8.06 12.82
N ASP A 72 42.06 -9.33 12.63
CA ASP A 72 42.76 -10.28 11.77
C ASP A 72 42.10 -10.43 10.38
N GLU A 73 40.98 -9.74 10.10
CA GLU A 73 40.28 -9.81 8.80
C GLU A 73 41.13 -9.27 7.63
N TRP A 74 42.18 -8.49 7.93
CA TRP A 74 43.07 -7.84 6.96
C TRP A 74 44.54 -8.27 7.09
N LYS A 75 44.81 -9.42 7.72
CA LYS A 75 46.16 -10.01 7.70
C LYS A 75 46.23 -11.04 6.58
N ASP A 76 47.05 -10.73 5.58
CA ASP A 76 47.42 -11.63 4.47
C ASP A 76 48.05 -12.95 4.96
#